data_AF-A0A925A2H4-F1
#
_entry.id   AF-A0A925A2H4-F1
#
_cell.length_a   1.000
_cell.length_b   1.000
_cell.length_c   1.000
_cell.angle_alpha   90.00
_cell.angle_beta   90.00
_cell.angle_gamma   90.00
#
_symmetry.space_group_name_H-M   'P 1'
#
loop_
_entity.id
_entity.type
_entity.pdbx_description
1 polymer ?
#
loop_
_entity_poly.entity_id
_entity_poly.type
_entity_poly.pdbx_seq_one_letter_code
_entity_poly.pdbx_strand_id
1 'polypeptide(L)'
;MSANANQPTRFQVATIGYNSYHWQQGGLVIIELFNQSFAAGYEKYVLENGFGQGANTGVPVLKLVESYGIQHSAKITMGTTYDLTTTFGGYVNRALPVYLDLRNYATYRIRVTYLQDRVDQLTSFNQIVINTYSSGTEISEFNVSTILDLNLTSNGILTVKGSGIHSFENGSLGIGTLNTQGYKLAVAGSMIAESVKVKLQSAWPDYVFNKTYIPRTLQSTEKYILKYGHLPGLPSAEEVHTEGIDLAKINIKLLEKIEELTLHLIAKDKSEIRQQQELTKLRNDFERLKKRNKLK
;
A
#
# COMPACT_ATOMS: atom_id res chain seq x y z
N MET A 1 27.18 -36.05 23.94
CA MET A 1 26.29 -34.91 23.65
C MET A 1 24.92 -35.27 24.19
N SER A 2 24.42 -34.57 25.21
CA SER A 2 23.13 -34.91 25.85
C SER A 2 21.96 -34.32 25.07
N ALA A 3 20.78 -34.96 25.22
CA ALA A 3 19.55 -34.65 24.50
C ALA A 3 18.97 -33.23 24.73
N ASN A 4 19.57 -32.41 25.61
CA ASN A 4 19.11 -31.05 25.95
C ASN A 4 19.65 -29.96 25.00
N ALA A 5 20.51 -30.29 24.04
CA ALA A 5 21.21 -29.29 23.21
C ALA A 5 20.34 -28.52 22.19
N ASN A 6 19.05 -28.86 22.08
CA ASN A 6 18.10 -28.23 21.16
C ASN A 6 16.99 -27.44 21.85
N GLN A 7 17.03 -27.29 23.18
CA GLN A 7 16.01 -26.54 23.89
C GLN A 7 16.31 -25.03 23.84
N PRO A 8 15.33 -24.20 23.45
CA PRO A 8 15.47 -22.76 23.51
C PRO A 8 15.88 -22.30 24.92
N THR A 9 16.83 -21.38 24.98
CA THR A 9 17.47 -20.96 26.22
C THR A 9 17.47 -19.44 26.34
N ARG A 10 17.14 -18.94 27.53
CA ARG A 10 17.10 -17.53 27.88
C ARG A 10 18.30 -17.14 28.74
N PHE A 11 18.93 -16.03 28.40
CA PHE A 11 20.04 -15.43 29.15
C PHE A 11 19.67 -14.02 29.58
N GLN A 12 19.81 -13.68 30.86
CA GLN A 12 19.64 -12.30 31.31
C GLN A 12 20.91 -11.50 31.01
N VAL A 13 20.82 -10.55 30.09
CA VAL A 13 21.99 -9.83 29.54
C VAL A 13 22.17 -8.46 30.16
N ALA A 14 21.09 -7.86 30.64
CA ALA A 14 21.13 -6.59 31.36
C ALA A 14 19.94 -6.44 32.31
N THR A 15 20.08 -5.51 33.26
CA THR A 15 18.98 -5.01 34.09
C THR A 15 19.01 -3.49 34.08
N ILE A 16 17.89 -2.86 33.74
CA ILE A 16 17.78 -1.41 33.61
C ILE A 16 16.99 -0.86 34.79
N GLY A 17 17.64 -0.06 35.62
CA GLY A 17 17.03 0.67 36.73
C GLY A 17 16.50 2.03 36.30
N TYR A 18 15.26 2.35 36.69
CA TYR A 18 14.61 3.60 36.30
C TYR A 18 13.61 4.11 37.31
N ASN A 19 13.27 5.39 37.20
CA ASN A 19 12.30 6.05 38.07
C ASN A 19 11.50 7.07 37.26
N SER A 20 10.17 7.08 37.43
CA SER A 20 9.26 7.96 36.69
C SER A 20 9.53 9.45 36.88
N TYR A 21 10.09 9.87 38.01
CA TYR A 21 10.47 11.25 38.29
C TYR A 21 11.67 11.72 37.48
N HIS A 22 12.62 10.84 37.17
CA HIS A 22 13.81 11.17 36.38
C HIS A 22 13.59 10.93 34.88
N TRP A 23 12.78 9.92 34.53
CA TRP A 23 12.51 9.51 33.15
C TRP A 23 11.28 10.21 32.56
N GLN A 24 11.08 11.50 32.86
CA GLN A 24 9.89 12.26 32.45
C GLN A 24 9.80 12.50 30.93
N GLN A 25 10.92 12.44 30.22
CA GLN A 25 10.98 12.56 28.76
C GLN A 25 11.29 11.22 28.09
N GLY A 26 11.05 10.11 28.82
CA GLY A 26 11.47 8.77 28.43
C GLY A 26 12.98 8.59 28.53
N GLY A 27 13.43 7.36 28.31
CA GLY A 27 14.84 7.10 28.11
C GLY A 27 15.05 5.88 27.25
N LEU A 28 16.12 5.96 26.48
CA LEU A 28 16.34 5.09 25.34
C LEU A 28 17.58 4.25 25.60
N VAL A 29 17.43 2.94 25.46
CA VAL A 29 18.55 2.00 25.45
C VAL A 29 18.56 1.31 24.09
N ILE A 30 19.69 1.36 23.41
CA ILE A 30 19.88 0.67 22.13
C ILE A 30 20.56 -0.66 22.42
N ILE A 31 19.99 -1.74 21.90
CA ILE A 31 20.53 -3.09 22.07
C ILE A 31 20.76 -3.67 20.69
N GLU A 32 22.01 -3.96 20.38
CA GLU A 32 22.40 -4.53 19.10
C GLU A 32 22.87 -5.95 19.31
N LEU A 33 22.28 -6.85 18.53
CA LEU A 33 22.55 -8.28 18.55
C LEU A 33 23.30 -8.65 17.28
N PHE A 34 24.54 -9.11 17.40
CA PHE A 34 25.39 -9.50 16.28
C PHE A 34 25.55 -11.02 16.28
N ASN A 35 25.17 -11.67 15.17
CA ASN A 35 25.44 -13.09 15.00
C ASN A 35 26.94 -13.29 14.74
N GLN A 36 27.60 -14.13 15.53
CA GLN A 36 29.02 -14.45 15.36
C GLN A 36 29.24 -15.79 14.64
N SER A 37 28.17 -16.50 14.31
CA SER A 37 28.21 -17.83 13.71
C SER A 37 27.59 -17.82 12.29
N PHE A 38 28.22 -18.53 11.35
CA PHE A 38 27.73 -18.90 10.01
C PHE A 38 27.41 -17.79 8.98
N ALA A 39 27.04 -16.57 9.38
CA ALA A 39 26.79 -15.45 8.46
C ALA A 39 26.90 -14.09 9.17
N ALA A 40 27.33 -13.05 8.44
CA ALA A 40 27.31 -11.68 8.94
C ALA A 40 25.88 -11.15 8.99
N GLY A 41 25.41 -10.79 10.19
CA GLY A 41 24.09 -10.22 10.38
C GLY A 41 23.94 -9.55 11.74
N TYR A 42 23.00 -8.62 11.84
CA TYR A 42 22.68 -7.93 13.07
C TYR A 42 21.20 -7.55 13.17
N GLU A 43 20.75 -7.39 14.40
CA GLU A 43 19.48 -6.75 14.73
C GLU A 43 19.74 -5.57 15.66
N LYS A 44 18.95 -4.52 15.50
CA LYS A 44 18.94 -3.37 16.39
C LYS A 44 17.58 -3.26 17.04
N TYR A 45 17.59 -3.25 18.36
CA TYR A 45 16.44 -3.04 19.20
C TYR A 45 16.54 -1.68 19.88
N VAL A 46 15.42 -0.97 19.93
CA VAL A 46 15.26 0.23 20.74
C VAL A 46 14.34 -0.12 21.89
N LEU A 47 14.86 0.03 23.10
CA LEU A 47 14.10 -0.08 24.33
C LEU A 47 13.73 1.32 24.81
N GLU A 48 12.44 1.62 24.75
CA GLU A 48 11.84 2.80 25.35
C GLU A 48 11.40 2.43 26.76
N ASN A 49 12.10 2.96 27.74
CA ASN A 49 11.75 2.74 29.12
C ASN A 49 10.57 3.65 29.45
N GLY A 50 9.39 3.05 29.59
CA GLY A 50 8.15 3.76 29.83
C GLY A 50 8.17 4.56 31.13
N PHE A 51 7.30 5.56 31.25
CA PHE A 51 7.21 6.43 32.41
C PHE A 51 5.75 6.65 32.84
N GLY A 52 5.57 6.97 34.13
CA GLY A 52 4.26 7.01 34.77
C GLY A 52 3.70 8.41 35.06
N GLN A 53 4.08 9.46 34.31
CA GLN A 53 3.64 10.84 34.60
C GLN A 53 3.30 11.65 33.35
N GLY A 54 2.35 12.59 33.49
CA GLY A 54 1.96 13.56 32.46
C GLY A 54 0.99 13.01 31.41
N ALA A 55 0.95 13.64 30.23
CA ALA A 55 0.12 13.21 29.10
C ALA A 55 0.61 11.93 28.40
N ASN A 56 1.77 11.40 28.80
CA ASN A 56 2.43 10.25 28.22
C ASN A 56 2.64 9.20 29.33
N THR A 57 1.72 8.25 29.45
CA THR A 57 1.88 7.08 30.32
C THR A 57 2.27 5.88 29.45
N GLY A 58 3.34 5.17 29.82
CA GLY A 58 3.85 4.05 29.04
C GLY A 58 4.41 2.94 29.90
N VAL A 59 4.06 1.69 29.59
CA VAL A 59 4.85 0.52 29.97
C VAL A 59 6.12 0.48 29.12
N PRO A 60 7.23 -0.11 29.58
CA PRO A 60 8.40 -0.31 28.72
C PRO A 60 8.04 -1.03 27.42
N VAL A 61 8.59 -0.54 26.31
CA VAL A 61 8.37 -1.10 24.96
C VAL A 61 9.71 -1.42 24.32
N LEU A 62 9.81 -2.61 23.72
CA LEU A 62 10.97 -3.04 22.95
C LEU A 62 10.57 -3.12 21.48
N LYS A 63 11.26 -2.36 20.63
CA LYS A 63 11.00 -2.28 19.19
C LYS A 63 12.18 -2.82 18.41
N LEU A 64 11.93 -3.71 17.45
CA LEU A 64 12.92 -4.09 16.43
C LEU A 64 12.91 -3.01 15.35
N VAL A 65 14.02 -2.29 15.19
CA VAL A 65 14.11 -1.15 14.27
C VAL A 65 15.00 -1.42 13.06
N GLU A 66 15.85 -2.44 13.12
CA GLU A 66 16.71 -2.85 12.01
C GLU A 66 16.99 -4.34 12.10
N SER A 67 16.94 -5.04 10.96
CA SER A 67 17.33 -6.44 10.84
C SER A 67 18.02 -6.65 9.49
N TYR A 68 19.22 -7.21 9.51
CA TYR A 68 20.00 -7.48 8.32
C TYR A 68 20.80 -8.78 8.47
N GLY A 69 20.71 -9.66 7.47
CA GLY A 69 21.61 -10.82 7.34
C GLY A 69 21.56 -11.86 8.45
N ILE A 70 20.64 -11.75 9.42
CA ILE A 70 20.52 -12.67 10.54
C ILE A 70 19.60 -13.84 10.17
N GLN A 71 19.99 -15.07 10.55
CA GLN A 71 19.03 -16.17 10.67
C GLN A 71 18.27 -15.95 11.97
N HIS A 72 16.99 -15.58 11.88
CA HIS A 72 16.09 -15.25 13.00
C HIS A 72 15.88 -16.43 13.98
N SER A 73 16.92 -16.75 14.74
CA SER A 73 17.01 -17.82 15.74
C SER A 73 17.33 -17.28 17.13
N ALA A 74 17.43 -15.96 17.25
CA ALA A 74 17.60 -15.24 18.50
C ALA A 74 16.70 -14.01 18.50
N LYS A 75 16.33 -13.53 19.69
CA LYS A 75 15.67 -12.23 19.85
C LYS A 75 15.98 -11.62 21.21
N ILE A 76 15.91 -10.30 21.29
CA ILE A 76 15.90 -9.60 22.57
C ILE A 76 14.47 -9.59 23.11
N THR A 77 14.29 -9.86 24.40
CA THR A 77 12.99 -9.74 25.09
C THR A 77 13.14 -9.01 26.42
N MET A 78 12.01 -8.54 26.94
CA MET A 78 11.92 -7.90 28.24
C MET A 78 11.29 -8.83 29.27
N GLY A 79 11.74 -8.70 30.51
CA GLY A 79 11.08 -9.28 31.67
C GLY A 79 9.94 -8.45 32.22
N THR A 80 9.32 -8.96 33.27
CA THR A 80 8.38 -8.21 34.08
C THR A 80 9.15 -7.20 34.93
N THR A 81 8.71 -5.94 34.91
CA THR A 81 9.22 -4.89 35.78
C THR A 81 8.94 -5.22 37.24
N TYR A 82 9.89 -4.94 38.14
CA TYR A 82 9.69 -5.06 39.58
C TYR A 82 10.19 -3.81 40.33
N ASP A 83 9.63 -3.57 41.51
CA ASP A 83 9.97 -2.43 42.36
C ASP A 83 11.23 -2.71 43.18
N LEU A 84 12.08 -1.70 43.32
CA LEU A 84 13.24 -1.66 44.21
C LEU A 84 12.84 -1.07 45.56
N THR A 85 13.69 -1.27 46.56
CA THR A 85 13.46 -0.78 47.93
C THR A 85 13.69 0.73 48.08
N THR A 86 14.20 1.40 47.04
CA THR A 86 14.56 2.82 47.05
C THR A 86 13.54 3.67 46.31
N THR A 87 13.45 4.95 46.67
CA THR A 87 12.57 5.93 46.03
C THR A 87 13.33 7.18 45.63
N PHE A 88 12.79 7.92 44.66
CA PHE A 88 13.30 9.23 44.25
C PHE A 88 12.14 10.13 43.82
N GLY A 89 12.14 11.37 44.28
CA GLY A 89 11.08 12.34 43.98
C GLY A 89 9.66 11.90 44.40
N GLY A 90 9.55 10.99 45.38
CA GLY A 90 8.28 10.38 45.80
C GLY A 90 7.82 9.16 44.98
N TYR A 91 8.61 8.73 44.00
CA TYR A 91 8.31 7.58 43.13
C TYR A 91 9.23 6.41 43.45
N VAL A 92 8.72 5.20 43.29
CA VAL A 92 9.47 3.95 43.49
C VAL A 92 10.44 3.73 42.32
N ASN A 93 11.68 3.39 42.64
CA ASN A 93 12.66 2.97 41.64
C ASN A 93 12.31 1.56 41.16
N ARG A 94 12.37 1.31 39.87
CA ARG A 94 12.01 0.03 39.24
C ARG A 94 13.18 -0.56 38.48
N ALA A 95 13.13 -1.86 38.28
CA ALA A 95 14.09 -2.60 37.47
C ALA A 95 13.38 -3.36 36.36
N LEU A 96 13.99 -3.34 35.17
CA LEU A 96 13.54 -4.07 33.99
C LEU A 96 14.63 -5.04 33.53
N PRO A 97 14.43 -6.36 33.69
CA PRO A 97 15.31 -7.36 33.12
C PRO A 97 15.24 -7.35 31.59
N VAL A 98 16.39 -7.50 30.94
CA VAL A 98 16.50 -7.70 29.50
C VAL A 98 17.15 -9.04 29.23
N TYR A 99 16.56 -9.78 28.30
CA TYR A 99 16.95 -11.14 27.97
C TYR A 99 17.36 -11.29 26.50
N LEU A 100 18.28 -12.22 26.28
CA LEU A 100 18.55 -12.84 25.00
C LEU A 100 17.89 -14.23 25.01
N ASP A 101 16.93 -14.45 24.11
CA ASP A 101 16.34 -15.77 23.88
C ASP A 101 16.99 -16.39 22.65
N LEU A 102 17.57 -17.58 22.80
CA LEU A 102 18.20 -18.36 21.74
C LEU A 102 17.37 -19.60 21.46
N ARG A 103 17.02 -19.84 20.19
CA ARG A 103 16.29 -21.04 19.79
C ARG A 103 17.20 -22.26 19.67
N ASN A 104 18.37 -22.06 19.07
CA ASN A 104 19.36 -23.10 18.78
C ASN A 104 20.74 -22.66 19.31
N TYR A 105 21.68 -23.60 19.42
CA TYR A 105 23.07 -23.30 19.78
C TYR A 105 23.71 -22.33 18.77
N ALA A 106 23.99 -21.11 19.22
CA ALA A 106 24.61 -20.06 18.41
C ALA A 106 25.35 -19.07 19.32
N THR A 107 26.38 -18.42 18.78
CA THR A 107 27.15 -17.40 19.51
C THR A 107 26.72 -16.01 19.05
N TYR A 108 26.33 -15.18 20.01
CA TYR A 108 25.94 -13.80 19.78
C TYR A 108 26.81 -12.86 20.59
N ARG A 109 27.16 -11.73 19.98
CA ARG A 109 27.68 -10.57 20.69
C ARG A 109 26.56 -9.56 20.86
N ILE A 110 26.38 -9.08 22.08
CA ILE A 110 25.42 -8.01 22.38
C ILE A 110 26.19 -6.73 22.68
N ARG A 111 25.79 -5.63 22.03
CA ARG A 111 26.23 -4.29 22.37
C ARG A 111 25.04 -3.53 22.95
N VAL A 112 25.16 -3.07 24.19
CA VAL A 112 24.18 -2.20 24.82
C VAL A 112 24.75 -0.79 24.82
N THR A 113 24.06 0.13 24.15
CA THR A 113 24.39 1.57 24.18
C THR A 113 23.38 2.28 25.05
N TYR A 114 23.87 3.02 26.02
CA TYR A 114 23.08 3.67 27.05
C TYR A 114 23.64 5.05 27.39
N LEU A 115 22.79 5.93 27.91
CA LEU A 115 23.17 7.27 28.37
C LEU A 115 23.36 7.37 29.90
N GLN A 116 23.13 6.26 30.61
CA GLN A 116 23.09 6.20 32.08
C GLN A 116 24.31 5.52 32.68
N ASP A 117 24.38 5.38 34.01
CA ASP A 117 25.57 4.82 34.66
C ASP A 117 25.57 3.30 34.61
N ARG A 118 26.66 2.70 34.15
CA ARG A 118 26.87 1.26 34.31
C ARG A 118 27.34 0.96 35.72
N VAL A 119 26.74 -0.06 36.33
CA VAL A 119 27.08 -0.53 37.68
C VAL A 119 27.14 -2.05 37.74
N ASP A 120 27.76 -2.57 38.81
CA ASP A 120 27.82 -4.01 39.07
C ASP A 120 26.56 -4.53 39.76
N GLN A 121 25.97 -3.72 40.66
CA GLN A 121 24.73 -4.02 41.36
C GLN A 121 23.81 -2.81 41.33
N LEU A 122 22.52 -3.07 41.13
CA LEU A 122 21.52 -2.02 41.09
C LEU A 122 21.22 -1.54 42.51
N THR A 123 21.73 -0.35 42.84
CA THR A 123 21.62 0.25 44.18
C THR A 123 20.87 1.58 44.18
N SER A 124 20.75 2.25 43.02
CA SER A 124 20.00 3.49 42.84
C SER A 124 19.18 3.53 41.53
N PHE A 125 18.43 4.62 41.31
CA PHE A 125 17.79 4.89 40.01
C PHE A 125 18.82 5.26 38.95
N ASN A 126 18.45 5.15 37.68
CA ASN A 126 19.27 5.57 36.54
C ASN A 126 20.57 4.80 36.36
N GLN A 127 20.54 3.51 36.70
CA GLN A 127 21.69 2.61 36.64
C GLN A 127 21.38 1.43 35.74
N ILE A 128 22.40 0.92 35.07
CA ILE A 128 22.30 -0.24 34.19
C ILE A 128 23.34 -1.28 34.61
N VAL A 129 22.88 -2.48 34.92
CA VAL A 129 23.74 -3.64 35.14
C VAL A 129 23.88 -4.38 33.82
N ILE A 130 25.12 -4.67 33.41
CA ILE A 130 25.42 -5.52 32.25
C ILE A 130 25.97 -6.85 32.77
N ASN A 131 25.24 -7.94 32.49
CA ASN A 131 25.63 -9.27 32.93
C ASN A 131 26.65 -9.85 31.95
N THR A 132 27.91 -9.91 32.37
CA THR A 132 29.01 -10.46 31.58
C THR A 132 29.07 -12.00 31.63
N TYR A 133 28.48 -12.59 32.67
CA TYR A 133 28.34 -14.03 32.83
C TYR A 133 26.92 -14.36 33.27
N SER A 134 26.11 -14.87 32.34
CA SER A 134 24.72 -15.26 32.59
C SER A 134 24.54 -16.76 32.44
N SER A 135 23.97 -17.43 33.44
CA SER A 135 23.50 -18.80 33.28
C SER A 135 22.23 -18.80 32.43
N GLY A 136 22.17 -19.71 31.46
CA GLY A 136 20.98 -19.90 30.64
C GLY A 136 19.89 -20.64 31.41
N THR A 137 18.64 -20.25 31.20
CA THR A 137 17.45 -20.98 31.68
C THR A 137 16.68 -21.51 30.48
N GLU A 138 16.30 -22.79 30.51
CA GLU A 138 15.47 -23.39 29.46
C GLU A 138 14.10 -22.69 29.38
N ILE A 139 13.63 -22.44 28.16
CA ILE A 139 12.34 -21.81 27.86
C ILE A 139 11.62 -22.58 26.75
N SER A 140 10.30 -22.40 26.65
CA SER A 140 9.50 -22.97 25.56
C SER A 140 9.91 -22.44 24.19
N GLU A 141 9.62 -23.21 23.14
CA GLU A 141 9.76 -22.76 21.76
C GLU A 141 9.05 -21.44 21.47
N PHE A 142 9.70 -20.63 20.64
CA PHE A 142 9.22 -19.31 20.28
C PHE A 142 9.45 -18.99 18.80
N ASN A 143 8.55 -18.17 18.25
CA ASN A 143 8.73 -17.55 16.95
C ASN A 143 9.49 -16.22 17.08
N VAL A 144 10.35 -15.94 16.10
CA VAL A 144 11.04 -14.66 15.96
C VAL A 144 10.29 -13.88 14.89
N SER A 145 9.73 -12.74 15.29
CA SER A 145 9.08 -11.82 14.36
C SER A 145 10.13 -11.04 13.58
N THR A 146 9.92 -10.87 12.28
CA THR A 146 10.77 -10.04 11.40
C THR A 146 10.11 -8.70 11.08
N ILE A 147 9.01 -8.38 11.75
CA ILE A 147 8.27 -7.12 11.52
C ILE A 147 9.08 -5.99 12.16
N LEU A 148 9.48 -5.01 11.34
CA LEU A 148 10.09 -3.78 11.80
C LEU A 148 9.01 -2.83 12.31
N ASP A 149 9.18 -2.32 13.53
CA ASP A 149 8.29 -1.33 14.13
C ASP A 149 8.92 0.07 13.99
N LEU A 150 8.91 0.59 12.76
CA LEU A 150 9.52 1.88 12.41
C LEU A 150 8.68 2.63 11.38
N ASN A 151 8.41 3.91 11.66
CA ASN A 151 7.96 4.86 10.66
C ASN A 151 9.14 5.24 9.74
N LEU A 152 9.08 4.86 8.47
CA LEU A 152 10.10 5.20 7.48
C LEU A 152 9.79 6.56 6.86
N THR A 153 10.69 7.52 7.02
CA THR A 153 10.68 8.80 6.29
C THR A 153 11.95 8.86 5.45
N SER A 154 11.81 9.07 4.13
CA SER A 154 12.93 9.17 3.20
C SER A 154 12.82 10.47 2.40
N ASN A 155 13.94 11.19 2.26
CA ASN A 155 14.05 12.36 1.39
C ASN A 155 14.37 11.97 -0.07
N GLY A 156 14.58 10.69 -0.36
CA GLY A 156 14.87 10.14 -1.69
C GLY A 156 13.86 9.07 -2.10
N ILE A 157 14.28 8.18 -3.02
CA ILE A 157 13.44 7.07 -3.47
C ILE A 157 13.26 6.08 -2.31
N LEU A 158 12.01 5.80 -1.93
CA LEU A 158 11.70 4.65 -1.09
C LEU A 158 11.44 3.46 -2.02
N THR A 159 12.40 2.56 -2.11
CA THR A 159 12.22 1.27 -2.79
C THR A 159 11.95 0.19 -1.76
N VAL A 160 10.76 -0.42 -1.83
CA VAL A 160 10.46 -1.62 -1.06
C VAL A 160 10.83 -2.81 -1.94
N LYS A 161 11.96 -3.45 -1.65
CA LYS A 161 12.44 -4.64 -2.37
C LYS A 161 11.92 -5.89 -1.67
N GLY A 162 11.14 -6.69 -2.38
CA GLY A 162 10.69 -8.03 -1.98
C GLY A 162 10.78 -8.97 -3.18
N SER A 163 9.91 -9.97 -3.29
CA SER A 163 9.78 -10.70 -4.57
C SER A 163 9.28 -9.81 -5.73
N GLY A 164 8.83 -8.59 -5.44
CA GLY A 164 8.40 -7.58 -6.41
C GLY A 164 9.18 -6.27 -6.31
N ILE A 165 9.00 -5.44 -7.35
CA ILE A 165 9.54 -4.08 -7.45
C ILE A 165 8.42 -3.10 -7.09
N HIS A 166 8.55 -2.36 -5.98
CA HIS A 166 7.62 -1.29 -5.62
C HIS A 166 8.43 -0.02 -5.29
N SER A 167 8.10 1.10 -5.94
CA SER A 167 8.84 2.35 -5.81
C SER A 167 7.94 3.55 -5.54
N PHE A 168 8.39 4.41 -4.62
CA PHE A 168 7.85 5.75 -4.42
C PHE A 168 8.96 6.76 -4.77
N GLU A 169 8.76 7.52 -5.85
CA GLU A 169 9.72 8.50 -6.36
C GLU A 169 9.00 9.79 -6.79
N ASN A 170 9.47 10.94 -6.30
CA ASN A 170 8.93 12.27 -6.65
C ASN A 170 7.39 12.37 -6.54
N GLY A 171 6.82 11.71 -5.52
CA GLY A 171 5.38 11.65 -5.29
C GLY A 171 4.61 10.79 -6.30
N SER A 172 5.27 9.86 -6.98
CA SER A 172 4.67 8.88 -7.90
C SER A 172 4.88 7.46 -7.37
N LEU A 173 3.89 6.60 -7.56
CA LEU A 173 3.90 5.19 -7.15
C LEU A 173 4.07 4.28 -8.37
N GLY A 174 5.15 3.48 -8.38
CA GLY A 174 5.38 2.39 -9.32
C GLY A 174 5.13 1.04 -8.68
N ILE A 175 4.28 0.22 -9.30
CA ILE A 175 4.00 -1.17 -8.90
C ILE A 175 4.48 -2.09 -10.04
N GLY A 176 5.51 -2.89 -9.78
CA GLY A 176 6.16 -3.74 -10.78
C GLY A 176 7.08 -2.99 -11.75
N THR A 177 7.29 -1.69 -11.57
CA THR A 177 8.12 -0.84 -12.45
C THR A 177 8.82 0.26 -11.66
N LEU A 178 10.01 0.67 -12.13
CA LEU A 178 10.72 1.87 -11.65
C LEU A 178 10.46 3.09 -12.55
N ASN A 179 10.03 2.88 -13.80
CA ASN A 179 9.73 3.96 -14.72
C ASN A 179 8.22 4.22 -14.72
N THR A 180 7.81 5.32 -14.10
CA THR A 180 6.40 5.73 -14.06
C THR A 180 5.96 6.53 -15.29
N GLN A 181 6.88 6.85 -16.21
CA GLN A 181 6.61 7.61 -17.45
C GLN A 181 5.88 8.94 -17.18
N GLY A 182 6.10 9.56 -16.02
CA GLY A 182 5.45 10.80 -15.60
C GLY A 182 4.06 10.63 -14.99
N TYR A 183 3.50 9.42 -14.96
CA TYR A 183 2.23 9.14 -14.27
C TYR A 183 2.42 9.07 -12.75
N LYS A 184 1.39 9.51 -12.00
CA LYS A 184 1.38 9.44 -10.54
C LYS A 184 1.20 8.02 -9.99
N LEU A 185 0.58 7.14 -10.77
CA LEU A 185 0.47 5.71 -10.49
C LEU A 185 0.78 4.95 -11.78
N ALA A 186 1.80 4.09 -11.76
CA ALA A 186 2.17 3.22 -12.87
C ALA A 186 2.17 1.77 -12.39
N VAL A 187 1.46 0.90 -13.10
CA VAL A 187 1.32 -0.53 -12.77
C VAL A 187 1.79 -1.35 -13.95
N ALA A 188 2.87 -2.11 -13.76
CA ALA A 188 3.32 -3.13 -14.71
C ALA A 188 2.66 -4.47 -14.37
N GLY A 189 1.43 -4.64 -14.85
CA GLY A 189 0.61 -5.83 -14.60
C GLY A 189 -0.88 -5.51 -14.58
N SER A 190 -1.67 -6.48 -14.15
CA SER A 190 -3.13 -6.32 -14.04
C SER A 190 -3.53 -5.64 -12.73
N MET A 191 -4.62 -4.87 -12.76
CA MET A 191 -5.26 -4.30 -11.58
C MET A 191 -6.67 -4.85 -11.41
N ILE A 192 -7.09 -5.05 -10.16
CA ILE A 192 -8.48 -5.34 -9.78
C ILE A 192 -8.95 -4.24 -8.84
N ALA A 193 -10.16 -3.74 -9.03
CA ALA A 193 -10.78 -2.72 -8.20
C ALA A 193 -12.28 -2.97 -8.13
N GLU A 194 -12.90 -2.73 -6.96
CA GLU A 194 -14.35 -2.76 -6.83
C GLU A 194 -15.01 -1.56 -7.53
N SER A 195 -14.33 -0.41 -7.56
CA SER A 195 -14.83 0.82 -8.21
C SER A 195 -13.71 1.77 -8.60
N VAL A 196 -13.87 2.42 -9.74
CA VAL A 196 -12.99 3.49 -10.24
C VAL A 196 -13.84 4.68 -10.69
N LYS A 197 -13.63 5.85 -10.08
CA LYS A 197 -14.30 7.10 -10.47
C LYS A 197 -13.33 8.01 -11.20
N VAL A 198 -13.51 8.17 -12.52
CA VAL A 198 -12.70 9.11 -13.31
C VAL A 198 -13.42 10.44 -13.42
N LYS A 199 -12.82 11.51 -12.87
CA LYS A 199 -13.33 12.88 -12.95
C LYS A 199 -12.47 13.68 -13.92
N LEU A 200 -12.85 13.71 -15.19
CA LEU A 200 -12.21 14.56 -16.17
C LEU A 200 -12.55 16.03 -15.93
N GLN A 201 -11.63 16.93 -16.28
CA GLN A 201 -11.87 18.37 -16.32
C GLN A 201 -12.54 18.82 -17.63
N SER A 202 -12.53 17.97 -18.66
CA SER A 202 -13.18 18.24 -19.95
C SER A 202 -14.70 18.09 -19.88
N ALA A 203 -15.41 18.80 -20.75
CA ALA A 203 -16.86 18.76 -20.86
C ALA A 203 -17.37 17.37 -21.32
N TRP A 204 -18.52 16.96 -20.79
CA TRP A 204 -19.30 15.81 -21.28
C TRP A 204 -19.91 16.11 -22.65
N PRO A 205 -20.15 15.09 -23.49
CA PRO A 205 -20.53 15.27 -24.89
C PRO A 205 -22.00 15.68 -25.12
N ASP A 206 -22.70 16.24 -24.14
CA ASP A 206 -24.11 16.68 -24.23
C ASP A 206 -24.40 17.66 -25.39
N TYR A 207 -23.35 18.24 -25.99
CA TYR A 207 -23.46 19.15 -27.13
C TYR A 207 -24.05 18.49 -28.38
N VAL A 208 -24.05 17.16 -28.52
CA VAL A 208 -24.62 16.44 -29.67
C VAL A 208 -26.12 16.69 -29.80
N PHE A 209 -26.82 16.95 -28.70
CA PHE A 209 -28.25 17.27 -28.70
C PHE A 209 -28.57 18.77 -28.90
N ASN A 210 -27.54 19.61 -29.04
CA ASN A 210 -27.77 21.02 -29.32
C ASN A 210 -28.42 21.21 -30.70
N LYS A 211 -29.36 22.14 -30.82
CA LYS A 211 -30.06 22.45 -32.09
C LYS A 211 -29.10 22.87 -33.21
N THR A 212 -27.92 23.38 -32.87
CA THR A 212 -26.87 23.78 -33.83
C THR A 212 -25.91 22.66 -34.18
N TYR A 213 -25.98 21.51 -33.50
CA TYR A 213 -25.13 20.37 -33.81
C TYR A 213 -25.66 19.65 -35.06
N ILE A 214 -24.79 19.50 -36.05
CA ILE A 214 -25.10 18.82 -37.31
C ILE A 214 -24.34 17.49 -37.30
N PRO A 215 -25.01 16.35 -37.04
CA PRO A 215 -24.36 15.05 -37.10
C PRO A 215 -23.83 14.79 -38.51
N ARG A 216 -22.66 14.13 -38.60
CA ARG A 216 -22.09 13.73 -39.88
C ARG A 216 -23.08 12.81 -40.61
N THR A 217 -23.23 12.96 -41.92
CA THR A 217 -24.12 12.09 -42.70
C THR A 217 -23.62 10.64 -42.72
N LEU A 218 -24.53 9.67 -42.73
CA LEU A 218 -24.17 8.25 -42.81
C LEU A 218 -23.27 7.92 -44.02
N GLN A 219 -23.50 8.59 -45.16
CA GLN A 219 -22.67 8.45 -46.36
C GLN A 219 -21.22 8.96 -46.15
N SER A 220 -21.06 10.06 -45.42
CA SER A 220 -19.73 10.60 -45.09
C SER A 220 -19.02 9.69 -44.08
N THR A 221 -19.76 9.15 -43.10
CA THR A 221 -19.25 8.18 -42.13
C THR A 221 -18.84 6.87 -42.82
N GLU A 222 -19.64 6.34 -43.73
CA GLU A 222 -19.32 5.15 -44.54
C GLU A 222 -18.01 5.35 -45.33
N LYS A 223 -17.89 6.47 -46.05
CA LYS A 223 -16.64 6.80 -46.77
C LYS A 223 -15.43 6.88 -45.85
N TYR A 224 -15.59 7.39 -44.64
CA TYR A 224 -14.51 7.45 -43.65
C TYR A 224 -14.11 6.06 -43.17
N ILE A 225 -15.08 5.21 -42.84
CA ILE A 225 -14.82 3.83 -42.40
C ILE A 225 -14.12 3.04 -43.51
N LEU A 226 -14.58 3.15 -44.77
CA LEU A 226 -13.94 2.48 -45.90
C LEU A 226 -12.50 2.94 -46.13
N LYS A 227 -12.18 4.20 -45.81
CA LYS A 227 -10.84 4.77 -45.99
C LYS A 227 -9.89 4.46 -44.83
N TYR A 228 -10.37 4.53 -43.59
CA TYR A 228 -9.50 4.49 -42.40
C TYR A 228 -9.72 3.25 -41.51
N GLY A 229 -10.77 2.47 -41.73
CA GLY A 229 -11.02 1.22 -40.99
C GLY A 229 -11.56 1.39 -39.57
N HIS A 230 -11.85 2.61 -39.13
CA HIS A 230 -12.42 2.92 -37.81
C HIS A 230 -13.42 4.08 -37.89
N LEU A 231 -14.17 4.32 -36.80
CA LEU A 231 -15.10 5.44 -36.74
C LEU A 231 -14.36 6.78 -36.59
N PRO A 232 -14.92 7.88 -37.13
CA PRO A 232 -14.38 9.21 -36.93
C PRO A 232 -14.24 9.55 -35.44
N GLY A 233 -13.06 10.01 -35.03
CA GLY A 233 -12.80 10.44 -33.65
C GLY A 233 -12.54 9.30 -32.64
N LEU A 234 -12.55 8.03 -33.09
CA LEU A 234 -12.00 6.91 -32.33
C LEU A 234 -10.58 6.60 -32.86
N PRO A 235 -9.66 6.17 -31.98
CA PRO A 235 -8.32 5.75 -32.40
C PRO A 235 -8.38 4.48 -33.24
N SER A 236 -7.43 4.36 -34.15
CA SER A 236 -7.13 3.13 -34.91
C SER A 236 -6.53 2.06 -33.99
N ALA A 237 -6.54 0.80 -34.46
CA ALA A 237 -5.91 -0.30 -33.74
C ALA A 237 -4.40 -0.08 -33.53
N GLU A 238 -3.74 0.56 -34.48
CA GLU A 238 -2.31 0.87 -34.40
C GLU A 238 -2.03 1.92 -33.32
N GLU A 239 -2.80 3.01 -33.28
CA GLU A 239 -2.68 4.04 -32.24
C GLU A 239 -2.93 3.46 -30.83
N VAL A 240 -3.92 2.56 -30.70
CA VAL A 240 -4.19 1.85 -29.44
C VAL A 240 -3.01 0.97 -29.03
N HIS A 241 -2.35 0.31 -29.98
CA HIS A 241 -1.20 -0.54 -29.70
C HIS A 241 0.02 0.28 -29.25
N THR A 242 0.26 1.44 -29.86
CA THR A 242 1.43 2.27 -29.58
C THR A 242 1.26 3.18 -28.37
N GLU A 243 0.09 3.80 -28.20
CA GLU A 243 -0.16 4.84 -27.19
C GLU A 243 -1.03 4.36 -26.02
N GLY A 244 -1.69 3.21 -26.16
CA GLY A 244 -2.69 2.72 -25.21
C GLY A 244 -4.02 3.46 -25.33
N ILE A 245 -4.89 3.28 -24.33
CA ILE A 245 -6.22 3.90 -24.29
C ILE A 245 -6.40 4.68 -23.00
N ASP A 246 -6.78 5.95 -23.12
CA ASP A 246 -7.39 6.71 -22.05
C ASP A 246 -8.87 6.29 -21.92
N LEU A 247 -9.15 5.50 -20.88
CA LEU A 247 -10.48 4.93 -20.61
C LEU A 247 -11.58 5.99 -20.54
N ALA A 248 -11.27 7.20 -20.05
CA ALA A 248 -12.29 8.23 -19.92
C ALA A 248 -12.54 8.95 -21.25
N LYS A 249 -11.49 9.22 -22.03
CA LYS A 249 -11.65 9.78 -23.38
C LYS A 249 -12.39 8.83 -24.32
N ILE A 250 -12.08 7.54 -24.29
CA ILE A 250 -12.77 6.57 -25.15
C ILE A 250 -14.25 6.45 -24.76
N ASN A 251 -14.57 6.44 -23.46
CA ASN A 251 -15.96 6.41 -22.99
C ASN A 251 -16.76 7.65 -23.42
N ILE A 252 -16.15 8.84 -23.36
CA ILE A 252 -16.77 10.07 -23.88
C ILE A 252 -17.04 9.94 -25.38
N LYS A 253 -16.06 9.47 -26.16
CA LYS A 253 -16.22 9.32 -27.61
C LYS A 253 -17.25 8.25 -27.98
N LEU A 254 -17.31 7.15 -27.24
CA LEU A 254 -18.33 6.13 -27.44
C LEU A 254 -19.73 6.69 -27.15
N LEU A 255 -19.89 7.48 -26.09
CA LEU A 255 -21.16 8.15 -25.80
C LEU A 255 -21.56 9.11 -26.94
N GLU A 256 -20.65 9.96 -27.42
CA GLU A 256 -20.88 10.84 -28.57
C GLU A 256 -21.39 10.05 -29.80
N LYS A 257 -20.82 8.87 -30.09
CA LYS A 257 -21.28 8.02 -31.20
C LYS A 257 -22.63 7.37 -30.95
N ILE A 258 -22.95 6.99 -29.71
CA ILE A 258 -24.28 6.46 -29.34
C ILE A 258 -25.34 7.56 -29.54
N GLU A 259 -25.04 8.79 -29.18
CA GLU A 259 -25.96 9.92 -29.37
C GLU A 259 -26.17 10.26 -30.85
N GLU A 260 -25.09 10.31 -31.66
CA GLU A 260 -25.18 10.46 -33.12
C GLU A 260 -26.01 9.34 -33.78
N LEU A 261 -25.77 8.08 -33.38
CA LEU A 261 -26.55 6.94 -33.85
C LEU A 261 -28.03 7.08 -33.49
N THR A 262 -28.33 7.55 -32.28
CA THR A 262 -29.70 7.80 -31.83
C THR A 262 -30.38 8.87 -32.70
N LEU A 263 -29.69 9.95 -33.05
CA LEU A 263 -30.22 10.98 -33.96
C LEU A 263 -30.51 10.41 -35.36
N HIS A 264 -29.63 9.57 -35.89
CA HIS A 264 -29.86 8.91 -37.18
C HIS A 264 -31.05 7.95 -37.14
N LEU A 265 -31.23 7.19 -36.05
CA LEU A 265 -32.38 6.31 -35.87
C LEU A 265 -33.70 7.09 -35.81
N ILE A 266 -33.74 8.21 -35.06
CA ILE A 266 -34.91 9.09 -35.01
C ILE A 266 -35.22 9.66 -36.41
N ALA A 267 -34.20 10.07 -37.16
CA ALA A 267 -34.38 10.57 -38.52
C ALA A 267 -34.91 9.47 -39.46
N LYS A 268 -34.41 8.24 -39.32
CA LYS A 268 -34.85 7.08 -40.09
C LYS A 268 -36.30 6.71 -39.79
N ASP A 269 -36.69 6.61 -38.52
CA ASP A 269 -38.06 6.32 -38.10
C ASP A 269 -39.06 7.35 -38.66
N LYS A 270 -38.73 8.65 -38.59
CA LYS A 270 -39.52 9.71 -39.22
C LYS A 270 -39.67 9.53 -40.73
N SER A 271 -38.62 9.04 -41.41
CA SER A 271 -38.66 8.79 -42.85
C SER A 271 -39.55 7.58 -43.17
N GLU A 272 -39.48 6.51 -42.38
CA GLU A 272 -40.31 5.31 -42.53
C GLU A 272 -41.79 5.63 -42.31
N ILE A 273 -42.13 6.42 -41.28
CA ILE A 273 -43.50 6.90 -41.03
C ILE A 273 -44.02 7.70 -42.24
N ARG A 274 -43.21 8.61 -42.79
CA ARG A 274 -43.60 9.39 -43.98
C ARG A 274 -43.85 8.50 -45.20
N GLN A 275 -42.94 7.55 -45.45
CA GLN A 275 -43.10 6.59 -46.54
C GLN A 275 -44.37 5.74 -46.36
N GLN A 276 -44.67 5.30 -45.15
CA GLN A 276 -45.89 4.53 -44.85
C GLN A 276 -47.16 5.36 -45.09
N GLN A 277 -47.15 6.64 -44.74
CA GLN A 277 -48.25 7.57 -45.02
C GLN A 277 -48.45 7.78 -46.52
N GLU A 278 -47.36 7.95 -47.29
CA GLU A 278 -47.42 8.08 -48.75
C GLU A 278 -47.93 6.81 -49.42
N LEU A 279 -47.44 5.63 -49.00
CA LEU A 279 -47.93 4.33 -49.48
C LEU A 279 -49.43 4.15 -49.21
N THR A 280 -49.89 4.57 -48.03
CA THR A 280 -51.32 4.52 -47.66
C THR A 280 -52.16 5.43 -48.56
N LYS A 281 -51.69 6.66 -48.84
CA LYS A 281 -52.36 7.58 -49.77
C LYS A 281 -52.42 7.01 -51.18
N LEU A 282 -51.29 6.53 -51.70
CA LEU A 282 -51.21 5.97 -53.06
C LEU A 282 -52.13 4.76 -53.22
N ARG A 283 -52.20 3.89 -52.21
CA ARG A 283 -53.10 2.74 -52.19
C ARG A 283 -54.58 3.16 -52.21
N ASN A 284 -54.95 4.18 -51.45
CA ASN A 284 -56.31 4.71 -51.43
C ASN A 284 -56.70 5.33 -52.78
N ASP A 285 -55.79 6.09 -53.41
CA ASP A 285 -56.02 6.68 -54.73
C ASP A 285 -56.14 5.62 -55.82
N PHE A 286 -55.31 4.57 -55.76
CA PHE A 286 -55.39 3.42 -56.65
C PHE A 286 -56.76 2.70 -56.55
N GLU A 287 -57.25 2.44 -55.33
CA GLU A 287 -58.58 1.83 -55.12
C GLU A 287 -59.73 2.71 -55.65
N ARG A 288 -59.62 4.04 -55.52
CA ARG A 288 -60.59 4.99 -56.09
C ARG A 288 -60.62 4.92 -57.62
N LEU A 289 -59.45 4.90 -58.25
CA LEU A 289 -59.34 4.78 -59.72
C LEU A 289 -59.90 3.44 -60.23
N LYS A 290 -59.60 2.34 -59.52
CA LYS A 290 -60.12 1.00 -59.85
C LYS A 290 -61.65 0.93 -59.77
N LYS A 291 -62.26 1.54 -58.75
CA LYS A 291 -63.73 1.65 -58.66
C LYS A 291 -64.31 2.47 -59.82
N ARG A 292 -63.67 3.58 -60.17
CA ARG A 292 -64.12 4.46 -61.28
C ARG A 292 -64.08 3.76 -62.64
N ASN A 293 -63.12 2.86 -62.87
CA ASN A 293 -63.01 2.08 -64.10
C ASN A 293 -63.95 0.86 -64.17
N LYS A 294 -64.51 0.39 -63.05
CA LYS A 294 -65.55 -0.67 -63.03
C LYS A 294 -66.97 -0.15 -63.29
N LEU A 295 -67.18 1.16 -63.24
CA LEU A 295 -68.48 1.84 -63.41
C LEU A 295 -68.67 2.42 -64.82
N LYS A 296 -67.70 2.20 -65.71
CA LYS A 296 -67.74 2.51 -67.14
C LYS A 296 -67.80 1.21 -67.93
#